data_AF-K8X3E7-F1
#
_entry.id   AF-K8X3E7-F1
#
_cell.length_a   1.000
_cell.length_b   1.000
_cell.length_c   1.000
_cell.angle_alpha   90.00
_cell.angle_beta   90.00
_cell.angle_gamma   90.00
#
_symmetry.space_group_name_H-M   'P 1'
#
loop_
_entity.id
_entity.type
_entity.pdbx_description
1 polymer ?
#
loop_
_entity_poly.entity_id
_entity_poly.type
_entity_poly.pdbx_seq_one_letter_code
_entity_poly.pdbx_strand_id
1 'polypeptide(L)'
;MKLTELLCDFNMQQRIQAQDEPEKTSVKNNLKKNIGLVRNLSNESIRENSVIDKSANIIKDCFRKIIADKSYNKMFSQGAYFKKLGTDLPECSAGKPSLYSLQHLNKLSKNYLTKIKENTKNLTPQEKNLLSKVVNTHLHFRHQSNANLSGETLNIMSNHRLQTKNISTASNTYSEDIQYLSNHDFVFFGIEFSDDKSQLPLNTKHTTINYGANAYIINEQYPYGYLTLTDHFDNQVPPAFLHEHQNFISHFSEVRNEIERYIYGENGRYDIPIYNTKDMKIALGMHLIYFLRNSSDVNFKALALNEDLNSKGLDHVLNFVFQPEFHVPRMVSTTNFKKVQLRDISLFDAIKASNVEEISKQIESKKDACDVMKMSIKYFKPDIAE
;
A
#
# COMPACT_ATOMS: atom_id res chain seq x y z
N MET A 1 -9.15 6.34 28.85
CA MET A 1 -9.23 7.70 28.28
C MET A 1 -10.46 7.74 27.38
N LYS A 2 -11.50 8.49 27.76
CA LYS A 2 -12.85 8.44 27.17
C LYS A 2 -12.93 9.31 25.90
N LEU A 3 -13.75 8.87 24.95
CA LEU A 3 -14.00 9.44 23.61
C LEU A 3 -14.59 10.87 23.58
N THR A 4 -14.56 11.60 24.69
CA THR A 4 -15.24 12.89 24.87
C THR A 4 -14.37 14.11 24.56
N GLU A 5 -13.05 13.98 24.45
CA GLU A 5 -12.16 15.13 24.21
C GLU A 5 -12.04 15.53 22.73
N LEU A 6 -12.50 14.70 21.78
CA LEU A 6 -12.42 14.98 20.34
C LEU A 6 -13.62 15.80 19.80
N LEU A 7 -14.61 16.12 20.64
CA LEU A 7 -15.84 16.83 20.23
C LEU A 7 -15.88 18.31 20.67
N CYS A 8 -14.90 18.79 21.43
CA CYS A 8 -14.92 20.16 21.95
C CYS A 8 -14.40 21.24 20.99
N ASP A 9 -13.73 20.89 19.88
CA ASP A 9 -13.15 21.89 18.98
C ASP A 9 -14.06 22.31 17.81
N PHE A 10 -15.31 21.80 17.73
CA PHE A 10 -16.17 22.04 16.58
C PHE A 10 -17.35 23.01 16.80
N ASN A 11 -17.50 23.60 17.99
CA ASN A 11 -18.60 24.53 18.26
C ASN A 11 -18.15 25.76 19.04
N MET A 12 -17.63 26.76 18.34
CA MET A 12 -17.79 28.17 18.75
C MET A 12 -17.69 29.07 17.53
N GLN A 13 -18.84 29.45 16.98
CA GLN A 13 -19.16 30.84 16.60
C GLN A 13 -20.56 30.90 16.00
N GLN A 14 -21.55 31.19 16.84
CA GLN A 14 -22.68 32.06 16.48
C GLN A 14 -23.24 32.65 17.79
N ARG A 15 -22.94 33.94 18.01
CA ARG A 15 -23.60 34.78 19.01
C ARG A 15 -24.93 35.24 18.44
N ILE A 16 -26.03 34.97 19.13
CA ILE A 16 -27.22 35.85 19.10
C ILE A 16 -27.68 36.05 20.55
N GLN A 17 -27.94 37.31 20.88
CA GLN A 17 -28.26 37.87 22.19
C GLN A 17 -29.58 37.30 22.75
N ALA A 18 -29.61 37.17 24.08
CA ALA A 18 -30.83 36.95 24.85
C ALA A 18 -31.58 38.27 25.08
N GLN A 19 -32.91 38.24 24.97
CA GLN A 19 -33.81 39.11 25.74
C GLN A 19 -35.21 38.47 25.88
N ASP A 20 -35.57 38.28 27.15
CA ASP A 20 -36.88 38.31 27.83
C ASP A 20 -38.02 37.29 27.56
N GLU A 21 -38.54 36.75 28.68
CA GLU A 21 -39.65 35.80 28.92
C GLU A 21 -41.08 36.37 28.63
N PRO A 22 -42.22 35.72 29.02
CA PRO A 22 -42.75 34.36 28.74
C PRO A 22 -44.24 34.41 28.27
N GLU A 23 -44.81 33.30 27.74
CA GLU A 23 -46.20 32.81 27.99
C GLU A 23 -46.56 31.58 27.13
N LYS A 24 -46.74 30.40 27.73
CA LYS A 24 -48.01 29.73 28.13
C LYS A 24 -48.71 28.88 27.04
N THR A 25 -48.71 27.58 27.34
CA THR A 25 -49.84 26.62 27.21
C THR A 25 -50.36 26.26 25.82
N SER A 26 -49.93 25.13 25.24
CA SER A 26 -50.74 24.25 24.36
C SER A 26 -49.95 23.07 23.75
N VAL A 27 -49.22 22.26 24.53
CA VAL A 27 -48.67 20.98 24.00
C VAL A 27 -48.59 19.91 25.09
N LYS A 28 -49.71 19.60 25.75
CA LYS A 28 -49.77 18.47 26.71
C LYS A 28 -50.79 17.38 26.38
N ASN A 29 -51.50 17.47 25.26
CA ASN A 29 -52.58 16.54 24.93
C ASN A 29 -52.32 15.54 23.78
N ASN A 30 -51.13 15.52 23.17
CA ASN A 30 -50.83 14.56 22.08
C ASN A 30 -49.86 13.43 22.47
N LEU A 31 -49.47 13.30 23.74
CA LEU A 31 -48.51 12.26 24.19
C LEU A 31 -49.16 11.00 24.81
N LYS A 32 -50.49 10.85 24.73
CA LYS A 32 -51.21 9.74 25.42
C LYS A 32 -52.14 8.89 24.56
N LYS A 33 -51.95 8.87 23.23
CA LYS A 33 -52.60 7.90 22.34
C LYS A 33 -51.62 7.45 21.28
N ASN A 34 -50.83 6.42 21.62
CA ASN A 34 -50.35 5.36 20.73
C ASN A 34 -49.50 4.33 21.51
N ILE A 35 -49.91 4.03 22.75
CA ILE A 35 -49.46 2.84 23.48
C ILE A 35 -50.54 1.79 23.22
N GLY A 36 -50.33 0.96 22.20
CA GLY A 36 -51.29 -0.09 21.86
C GLY A 36 -51.08 -0.63 20.45
N LEU A 37 -49.98 -1.36 20.25
CA LEU A 37 -49.82 -2.51 19.33
C LEU A 37 -48.33 -2.84 19.21
N VAL A 38 -47.78 -3.50 20.24
CA VAL A 38 -46.51 -4.22 20.10
C VAL A 38 -46.81 -5.46 19.26
N ARG A 39 -46.62 -5.36 17.95
CA ARG A 39 -46.43 -6.52 17.08
C ARG A 39 -44.94 -6.83 17.07
N ASN A 40 -44.59 -8.10 17.29
CA ASN A 40 -43.24 -8.64 17.23
C ASN A 40 -42.50 -8.13 15.97
N LEU A 41 -41.54 -7.23 16.16
CA LEU A 41 -40.67 -6.71 15.11
C LEU A 41 -39.28 -7.33 15.25
N SER A 42 -39.17 -8.58 14.82
CA SER A 42 -37.87 -9.21 14.57
C SER A 42 -37.13 -8.61 13.36
N ASN A 43 -37.74 -7.67 12.63
CA ASN A 43 -37.19 -7.01 11.44
C ASN A 43 -36.69 -5.57 11.66
N GLU A 44 -37.00 -4.91 12.79
CA GLU A 44 -36.50 -3.56 13.08
C GLU A 44 -35.04 -3.58 13.53
N SER A 45 -34.63 -4.54 14.38
CA SER A 45 -33.24 -4.69 14.81
C SER A 45 -32.29 -5.00 13.64
N ILE A 46 -32.74 -5.78 12.65
CA ILE A 46 -31.97 -6.10 11.43
C ILE A 46 -31.83 -4.85 10.54
N ARG A 47 -32.89 -4.04 10.42
CA ARG A 47 -32.84 -2.78 9.65
C ARG A 47 -31.99 -1.72 10.35
N GLU A 48 -32.11 -1.57 11.67
CA GLU A 48 -31.28 -0.65 12.46
C GLU A 48 -29.79 -1.02 12.37
N ASN A 49 -29.46 -2.31 12.53
CA ASN A 49 -28.08 -2.80 12.34
C ASN A 49 -27.58 -2.50 10.92
N SER A 50 -28.42 -2.69 9.88
CA SER A 50 -28.03 -2.38 8.50
C SER A 50 -27.78 -0.88 8.23
N VAL A 51 -28.47 0.02 8.95
CA VAL A 51 -28.30 1.48 8.80
C VAL A 51 -27.07 1.96 9.57
N ILE A 52 -26.84 1.40 10.76
CA ILE A 52 -25.63 1.64 11.56
C ILE A 52 -24.39 1.19 10.78
N ASP A 53 -24.42 -0.01 10.21
CA ASP A 53 -23.31 -0.54 9.40
C ASP A 53 -23.02 0.33 8.17
N LYS A 54 -24.06 0.78 7.46
CA LYS A 54 -23.90 1.71 6.33
C LYS A 54 -23.28 3.03 6.76
N SER A 55 -23.75 3.61 7.86
CA SER A 55 -23.23 4.88 8.37
C SER A 55 -21.78 4.75 8.83
N ALA A 56 -21.45 3.67 9.54
CA ALA A 56 -20.09 3.36 9.97
C ALA A 56 -19.15 3.20 8.76
N ASN A 57 -19.59 2.53 7.69
CA ASN A 57 -18.82 2.37 6.47
C ASN A 57 -18.58 3.72 5.76
N ILE A 58 -19.58 4.59 5.66
CA ILE A 58 -19.43 5.93 5.09
C ILE A 58 -18.39 6.75 5.88
N ILE A 59 -18.48 6.75 7.21
CA ILE A 59 -17.55 7.45 8.09
C ILE A 59 -16.14 6.89 7.94
N LYS A 60 -15.99 5.57 7.95
CA LYS A 60 -14.72 4.85 7.75
C LYS A 60 -14.07 5.22 6.41
N ASP A 61 -14.84 5.25 5.33
CA ASP A 61 -14.33 5.59 4.01
C ASP A 61 -13.96 7.07 3.89
N CYS A 62 -14.71 7.95 4.55
CA CYS A 62 -14.36 9.37 4.68
C CYS A 62 -13.01 9.55 5.39
N PHE A 63 -12.81 8.90 6.54
CA PHE A 63 -11.53 8.96 7.26
C PHE A 63 -10.37 8.38 6.46
N ARG A 64 -10.56 7.23 5.80
CA ARG A 64 -9.54 6.64 4.91
C ARG A 64 -9.12 7.62 3.82
N LYS A 65 -10.09 8.31 3.21
CA LYS A 65 -9.83 9.31 2.18
C LYS A 65 -9.04 10.51 2.70
N ILE A 66 -9.41 11.04 3.88
CA ILE A 66 -8.70 12.16 4.52
C ILE A 66 -7.27 11.77 4.90
N ILE A 67 -7.08 10.56 5.46
CA ILE A 67 -5.76 10.05 5.82
C ILE A 67 -4.88 9.88 4.58
N ALA A 68 -5.44 9.33 3.51
CA ALA A 68 -4.74 9.20 2.25
C ALA A 68 -4.31 10.57 1.70
N ASP A 69 -5.23 11.54 1.66
CA ASP A 69 -4.95 12.89 1.18
C ASP A 69 -3.81 13.57 1.97
N LYS A 70 -3.73 13.37 3.29
CA LYS A 70 -2.61 13.85 4.11
C LYS A 70 -1.27 13.19 3.73
N SER A 71 -1.28 11.88 3.51
CA SER A 71 -0.07 11.14 3.11
C SER A 71 0.44 11.62 1.75
N TYR A 72 -0.47 11.82 0.78
CA TYR A 72 -0.13 12.38 -0.52
C TYR A 72 0.28 13.85 -0.46
N ASN A 73 -0.36 14.69 0.37
CA ASN A 73 0.05 16.08 0.52
C ASN A 73 1.51 16.14 0.98
N LYS A 74 1.88 15.33 1.96
CA LYS A 74 3.26 15.23 2.43
C LYS A 74 4.22 14.83 1.30
N MET A 75 3.90 13.75 0.58
CA MET A 75 4.70 13.27 -0.54
C MET A 75 4.92 14.37 -1.60
N PHE A 76 3.85 14.96 -2.11
CA PHE A 76 3.92 15.95 -3.19
C PHE A 76 4.47 17.32 -2.76
N SER A 77 4.31 17.73 -1.51
CA SER A 77 4.80 19.05 -1.04
C SER A 77 6.24 19.02 -0.53
N GLN A 78 6.71 17.86 -0.05
CA GLN A 78 8.02 17.74 0.58
C GLN A 78 9.06 17.06 -0.31
N GLY A 79 8.66 16.12 -1.16
CA GLY A 79 9.57 15.37 -2.02
C GLY A 79 10.30 16.26 -3.04
N ALA A 80 11.64 16.26 -2.98
CA ALA A 80 12.46 17.11 -3.83
C ALA A 80 12.33 16.80 -5.34
N TYR A 81 12.01 15.55 -5.73
CA TYR A 81 11.79 15.21 -7.14
C TYR A 81 10.53 15.86 -7.70
N PHE A 82 9.43 15.92 -6.94
CA PHE A 82 8.22 16.61 -7.39
C PHE A 82 8.48 18.11 -7.61
N LYS A 83 9.26 18.75 -6.73
CA LYS A 83 9.68 20.16 -6.89
C LYS A 83 10.53 20.37 -8.14
N LYS A 84 11.50 19.47 -8.35
CA LYS A 84 12.38 19.51 -9.53
C LYS A 84 11.60 19.37 -10.84
N LEU A 85 10.53 18.58 -10.83
CA LEU A 85 9.67 18.32 -11.99
C LEU A 85 8.56 19.36 -12.17
N GLY A 86 8.37 20.28 -11.21
CA GLY A 86 7.25 21.23 -11.20
C GLY A 86 5.89 20.55 -11.04
N THR A 87 5.86 19.37 -10.41
CA THR A 87 4.64 18.61 -10.10
C THR A 87 4.35 18.60 -8.59
N ASP A 88 5.03 19.44 -7.82
CA ASP A 88 4.79 19.56 -6.38
C ASP A 88 3.46 20.24 -6.07
N LEU A 89 3.06 20.14 -4.80
CA LEU A 89 1.92 20.87 -4.26
C LEU A 89 2.41 21.82 -3.16
N PRO A 90 1.73 22.97 -2.95
CA PRO A 90 2.01 23.78 -1.78
C PRO A 90 1.77 22.97 -0.50
N GLU A 91 2.60 23.22 0.51
CA GLU A 91 2.34 22.69 1.85
C GLU A 91 0.98 23.18 2.34
N CYS A 92 0.17 22.27 2.86
CA CYS A 92 -1.16 22.64 3.31
C CYS A 92 -1.05 23.46 4.60
N SER A 93 -1.48 24.73 4.58
CA SER A 93 -1.64 25.52 5.80
C SER A 93 -2.64 24.83 6.73
N ALA A 94 -2.28 24.64 8.00
CA ALA A 94 -3.07 23.89 8.98
C ALA A 94 -4.54 24.36 9.00
N GLY A 95 -5.48 23.47 8.66
CA GLY A 95 -6.90 23.72 9.01
C GLY A 95 -7.98 23.07 8.16
N LYS A 96 -7.77 22.71 6.88
CA LYS A 96 -8.85 22.10 6.07
C LYS A 96 -8.35 21.00 5.11
N PRO A 97 -8.86 19.76 5.20
CA PRO A 97 -8.62 18.74 4.18
C PRO A 97 -9.30 19.16 2.87
N SER A 98 -8.52 19.39 1.81
CA SER A 98 -9.05 19.83 0.51
C SER A 98 -9.24 18.70 -0.50
N LEU A 99 -8.81 17.46 -0.17
CA LEU A 99 -8.81 16.31 -1.10
C LEU A 99 -8.01 16.55 -2.40
N TYR A 100 -7.26 17.65 -2.43
CA TYR A 100 -6.57 18.15 -3.60
C TYR A 100 -5.39 17.26 -3.98
N SER A 101 -4.73 16.64 -3.00
CA SER A 101 -3.58 15.76 -3.24
C SER A 101 -4.01 14.46 -3.92
N LEU A 102 -5.19 13.94 -3.56
CA LEU A 102 -5.80 12.80 -4.27
C LEU A 102 -6.23 13.18 -5.70
N GLN A 103 -6.77 14.39 -5.91
CA GLN A 103 -7.09 14.87 -7.25
C GLN A 103 -5.83 15.03 -8.10
N HIS A 104 -4.74 15.52 -7.50
CA HIS A 104 -3.44 15.65 -8.12
C HIS A 104 -2.88 14.28 -8.55
N LEU A 105 -2.90 13.27 -7.67
CA LEU A 105 -2.55 11.88 -8.02
C LEU A 105 -3.37 11.37 -9.22
N ASN A 106 -4.68 11.60 -9.21
CA ASN A 106 -5.54 11.17 -10.32
C ASN A 106 -5.17 11.85 -11.65
N LYS A 107 -4.76 13.12 -11.60
CA LYS A 107 -4.29 13.86 -12.79
C LYS A 107 -2.96 13.30 -13.30
N LEU A 108 -1.98 13.10 -12.42
CA LEU A 108 -0.68 12.51 -12.78
C LEU A 108 -0.83 11.12 -13.39
N SER A 109 -1.57 10.24 -12.71
CA SER A 109 -1.86 8.87 -13.17
C SER A 109 -2.48 8.86 -14.57
N LYS A 110 -3.48 9.70 -14.82
CA LYS A 110 -4.09 9.83 -16.15
C LYS A 110 -3.11 10.36 -17.20
N ASN A 111 -2.28 11.33 -16.85
CA ASN A 111 -1.28 11.88 -17.78
C ASN A 111 -0.29 10.79 -18.21
N TYR A 112 0.27 10.05 -17.26
CA TYR A 112 1.16 8.93 -17.57
C TYR A 112 0.46 7.83 -18.35
N LEU A 113 -0.81 7.52 -18.03
CA LEU A 113 -1.58 6.51 -18.74
C LEU A 113 -1.85 6.92 -20.20
N THR A 114 -2.17 8.18 -20.45
CA THR A 114 -2.36 8.72 -21.81
C THR A 114 -1.09 8.55 -22.62
N LYS A 115 0.07 8.95 -22.07
CA LYS A 115 1.37 8.85 -22.75
C LYS A 115 1.71 7.40 -23.12
N ILE A 116 1.59 6.45 -22.19
CA ILE A 116 1.92 5.05 -22.51
C ILE A 116 0.94 4.47 -23.53
N LYS A 117 -0.35 4.84 -23.48
CA LYS A 117 -1.33 4.46 -24.51
C LYS A 117 -0.98 5.01 -25.89
N GLU A 118 -0.36 6.19 -25.95
CA GLU A 118 0.09 6.75 -27.22
C GLU A 118 1.28 5.97 -27.79
N ASN A 119 2.20 5.54 -26.94
CA ASN A 119 3.33 4.70 -27.30
C ASN A 119 2.93 3.26 -27.67
N THR A 120 1.75 2.82 -27.24
CA THR A 120 1.18 1.49 -27.55
C THR A 120 -0.04 1.54 -28.46
N LYS A 121 -0.15 2.57 -29.30
CA LYS A 121 -1.21 2.63 -30.32
C LYS A 121 -1.21 1.37 -31.21
N ASN A 122 -2.39 1.05 -31.73
CA ASN A 122 -2.63 -0.06 -32.65
C ASN A 122 -2.22 -1.43 -32.07
N LEU A 123 -2.85 -1.82 -30.96
CA LEU A 123 -2.60 -3.14 -30.35
C LEU A 123 -2.96 -4.29 -31.30
N THR A 124 -2.05 -5.25 -31.46
CA THR A 124 -2.31 -6.51 -32.18
C THR A 124 -3.30 -7.38 -31.40
N PRO A 125 -3.92 -8.41 -32.02
CA PRO A 125 -4.80 -9.34 -31.30
C PRO A 125 -4.11 -10.01 -30.10
N GLN A 126 -2.84 -10.41 -30.23
CA GLN A 126 -2.06 -11.00 -29.16
C GLN A 126 -1.78 -10.00 -28.02
N GLU A 127 -1.43 -8.75 -28.35
CA GLU A 127 -1.24 -7.70 -27.35
C GLU A 127 -2.54 -7.37 -26.60
N LYS A 128 -3.69 -7.36 -27.30
CA LYS A 128 -5.01 -7.20 -26.66
C LYS A 128 -5.31 -8.36 -25.70
N ASN A 129 -4.96 -9.59 -26.08
CA ASN A 129 -5.10 -10.75 -25.21
C ASN A 129 -4.23 -10.64 -23.95
N LEU A 130 -2.94 -10.29 -24.11
CA LEU A 130 -2.04 -10.04 -22.98
C LEU A 130 -2.55 -8.92 -22.06
N LEU A 131 -2.97 -7.79 -22.61
CA LEU A 131 -3.56 -6.70 -21.83
C LEU A 131 -4.79 -7.17 -21.05
N SER A 132 -5.67 -7.96 -21.68
CA SER A 132 -6.83 -8.54 -21.01
C SER A 132 -6.43 -9.42 -19.83
N LYS A 133 -5.40 -10.26 -19.98
CA LYS A 133 -4.87 -11.08 -18.88
C LYS A 133 -4.35 -10.24 -17.72
N VAL A 134 -3.54 -9.21 -18.00
CA VAL A 134 -3.00 -8.30 -16.97
C VAL A 134 -4.11 -7.53 -16.26
N VAL A 135 -5.14 -7.07 -16.98
CA VAL A 135 -6.26 -6.32 -16.38
C VAL A 135 -7.15 -7.22 -15.51
N ASN A 136 -7.36 -8.46 -15.92
CA ASN A 136 -8.29 -9.37 -15.26
C ASN A 136 -7.65 -10.26 -14.18
N THR A 137 -6.32 -10.32 -14.10
CA THR A 137 -5.63 -11.12 -13.07
C THR A 137 -5.86 -10.55 -11.67
N HIS A 138 -5.88 -11.44 -10.68
CA HIS A 138 -5.96 -11.07 -9.27
C HIS A 138 -4.59 -10.61 -8.76
N LEU A 139 -4.59 -9.48 -8.06
CA LEU A 139 -3.39 -8.96 -7.41
C LEU A 139 -3.37 -9.33 -5.93
N HIS A 140 -2.21 -9.78 -5.50
CA HIS A 140 -1.88 -10.02 -4.11
C HIS A 140 -0.73 -9.12 -3.70
N PHE A 141 -0.89 -8.46 -2.56
CA PHE A 141 0.12 -7.56 -2.03
C PHE A 141 0.88 -8.26 -0.91
N ARG A 142 2.19 -8.39 -1.08
CA ARG A 142 3.09 -9.06 -0.14
C ARG A 142 3.92 -8.02 0.60
N HIS A 143 3.76 -8.00 1.92
CA HIS A 143 4.65 -7.28 2.83
C HIS A 143 5.50 -8.28 3.59
N GLN A 144 6.82 -8.09 3.61
CA GLN A 144 7.71 -8.96 4.38
C GLN A 144 8.23 -8.23 5.62
N SER A 145 8.25 -8.92 6.75
CA SER A 145 8.80 -8.38 7.98
C SER A 145 9.21 -9.48 8.96
N ASN A 146 10.23 -9.19 9.77
CA ASN A 146 10.60 -10.01 10.92
C ASN A 146 9.83 -9.60 12.19
N ALA A 147 9.12 -8.47 12.16
CA ALA A 147 8.33 -8.01 13.30
C ALA A 147 7.09 -8.88 13.46
N ASN A 148 6.59 -8.99 14.69
CA ASN A 148 5.33 -9.65 14.94
C ASN A 148 4.15 -8.70 14.64
N LEU A 149 3.71 -8.68 13.37
CA LEU A 149 2.69 -7.74 12.89
C LEU A 149 1.25 -8.27 13.01
N SER A 150 1.08 -9.53 13.42
CA SER A 150 -0.19 -10.24 13.32
C SER A 150 -0.55 -10.96 14.62
N GLY A 151 -1.69 -10.57 15.21
CA GLY A 151 -2.48 -11.45 16.08
C GLY A 151 -3.68 -11.97 15.29
N GLU A 152 -4.90 -11.76 15.83
CA GLU A 152 -6.15 -11.95 15.07
C GLU A 152 -6.30 -10.96 13.91
N THR A 153 -5.66 -9.79 14.02
CA THR A 153 -5.65 -8.73 12.99
C THR A 153 -4.21 -8.42 12.62
N LEU A 154 -3.94 -8.35 11.32
CA LEU A 154 -2.69 -7.83 10.77
C LEU A 154 -2.70 -6.30 10.86
N ASN A 155 -1.68 -5.73 11.50
CA ASN A 155 -1.50 -4.28 11.60
C ASN A 155 -0.11 -3.89 11.10
N ILE A 156 -0.06 -3.19 9.97
CA ILE A 156 1.17 -2.68 9.37
C ILE A 156 1.07 -1.15 9.38
N MET A 157 2.08 -0.46 9.91
CA MET A 157 2.12 1.00 9.97
C MET A 157 3.25 1.51 9.08
N SER A 158 3.04 2.66 8.45
CA SER A 158 4.11 3.38 7.73
C SER A 158 5.25 3.75 8.68
N ASN A 159 6.44 3.95 8.15
CA ASN A 159 7.59 4.40 8.95
C ASN A 159 7.27 5.72 9.66
N HIS A 160 6.66 6.68 8.97
CA HIS A 160 6.23 7.93 9.59
C HIS A 160 5.23 7.71 10.73
N ARG A 161 4.29 6.76 10.60
CA ARG A 161 3.35 6.44 11.69
C ARG A 161 4.06 5.86 12.90
N LEU A 162 4.99 4.93 12.68
CA LEU A 162 5.78 4.31 13.74
C LEU A 162 6.59 5.36 14.51
N GLN A 163 7.24 6.28 13.81
CA GLN A 163 7.98 7.41 14.40
C GLN A 163 7.06 8.32 15.22
N THR A 164 5.91 8.74 14.66
CA THR A 164 4.96 9.61 15.39
C THR A 164 4.35 8.97 16.65
N LYS A 165 4.43 7.65 16.77
CA LYS A 165 3.97 6.89 17.94
C LYS A 165 5.10 6.48 18.88
N ASN A 166 6.34 6.85 18.60
CA ASN A 166 7.53 6.41 19.33
C ASN A 166 7.65 4.88 19.44
N ILE A 167 7.20 4.14 18.41
CA ILE A 167 7.26 2.67 18.37
C ILE A 167 8.60 2.18 17.81
N SER A 168 9.18 2.90 16.85
CA SER A 168 10.50 2.58 16.28
C SER A 168 11.44 3.76 16.45
N THR A 169 12.58 3.51 17.11
CA THR A 169 13.67 4.48 17.31
C THR A 169 14.71 4.44 16.19
N ALA A 170 14.75 3.37 15.39
CA ALA A 170 15.64 3.24 14.24
C ALA A 170 14.91 3.55 12.92
N SER A 171 15.59 4.23 11.98
CA SER A 171 15.05 4.45 10.63
C SER A 171 15.17 3.16 9.82
N ASN A 172 14.03 2.58 9.45
CA ASN A 172 13.94 1.46 8.51
C ASN A 172 13.65 1.93 7.07
N THR A 173 13.82 3.21 6.80
CA THR A 173 13.64 3.84 5.49
C THR A 173 14.94 4.54 5.10
N TYR A 174 15.31 4.48 3.82
CA TYR A 174 16.49 5.20 3.32
C TYR A 174 16.28 6.71 3.45
N SER A 175 17.35 7.43 3.77
CA SER A 175 17.31 8.91 3.87
C SER A 175 16.83 9.55 2.56
N GLU A 176 17.18 8.92 1.45
CA GLU A 176 16.90 9.28 0.09
C GLU A 176 15.39 9.23 -0.19
N ASP A 177 14.69 8.18 0.24
CA ASP A 177 13.23 8.09 0.12
C ASP A 177 12.54 9.26 0.81
N ILE A 178 12.99 9.60 2.02
CA ILE A 178 12.43 10.70 2.81
C ILE A 178 12.69 12.04 2.11
N GLN A 179 13.93 12.27 1.66
CA GLN A 179 14.36 13.53 1.08
C GLN A 179 13.79 13.78 -0.32
N TYR A 180 13.86 12.77 -1.19
CA TYR A 180 13.56 12.94 -2.62
C TYR A 180 12.10 12.66 -2.94
N LEU A 181 11.47 11.71 -2.25
CA LEU A 181 10.09 11.29 -2.52
C LEU A 181 9.13 11.68 -1.39
N SER A 182 9.60 11.72 -0.14
CA SER A 182 8.75 11.90 1.04
C SER A 182 7.58 10.89 1.11
N ASN A 183 7.81 9.67 0.63
CA ASN A 183 6.84 8.56 0.59
C ASN A 183 6.84 7.69 1.87
N HIS A 184 7.54 8.10 2.92
CA HIS A 184 7.69 7.33 4.16
C HIS A 184 6.43 7.26 5.03
N ASP A 185 5.33 7.95 4.65
CA ASP A 185 4.00 7.76 5.25
C ASP A 185 3.15 6.74 4.50
N PHE A 186 3.76 5.85 3.72
CA PHE A 186 3.09 4.73 3.06
C PHE A 186 3.60 3.38 3.60
N VAL A 187 2.79 2.34 3.41
CA VAL A 187 3.14 0.94 3.60
C VAL A 187 3.41 0.34 2.23
N PHE A 188 4.57 -0.32 2.09
CA PHE A 188 5.08 -0.83 0.82
C PHE A 188 4.78 -2.33 0.68
N PHE A 189 4.44 -2.74 -0.54
CA PHE A 189 4.13 -4.10 -0.91
C PHE A 189 4.74 -4.44 -2.26
N GLY A 190 5.35 -5.62 -2.37
CA GLY A 190 5.54 -6.26 -3.67
C GLY A 190 4.20 -6.81 -4.19
N ILE A 191 4.05 -6.92 -5.50
CA ILE A 191 2.81 -7.42 -6.12
C ILE A 191 3.03 -8.81 -6.72
N GLU A 192 2.08 -9.69 -6.47
CA GLU A 192 2.02 -11.02 -7.06
C GLU A 192 0.73 -11.19 -7.86
N PHE A 193 0.82 -11.88 -9.00
CA PHE A 193 -0.24 -12.05 -9.97
C PHE A 193 -0.65 -13.53 -10.00
N SER A 194 -1.75 -13.89 -9.35
CA SER A 194 -2.16 -15.29 -9.27
C SER A 194 -3.65 -15.44 -9.12
N ASP A 195 -4.25 -16.39 -9.83
CA ASP A 195 -5.63 -16.82 -9.56
C ASP A 195 -5.68 -17.93 -8.48
N ASP A 196 -4.53 -18.50 -8.11
CA ASP A 196 -4.40 -19.55 -7.10
C ASP A 196 -3.72 -19.01 -5.84
N LYS A 197 -4.53 -18.77 -4.79
CA LYS A 197 -4.05 -18.28 -3.48
C LYS A 197 -3.27 -19.32 -2.68
N SER A 198 -3.42 -20.61 -3.01
CA SER A 198 -2.75 -21.69 -2.26
C SER A 198 -1.23 -21.64 -2.44
N GLN A 199 -0.79 -21.24 -3.64
CA GLN A 199 0.63 -21.16 -4.03
C GLN A 199 1.35 -19.89 -3.56
N LEU A 200 0.62 -18.92 -3.00
CA LEU A 200 1.24 -17.68 -2.52
C LEU A 200 2.09 -17.92 -1.25
N PRO A 201 3.23 -17.25 -1.08
CA PRO A 201 3.77 -16.26 -2.01
C PRO A 201 4.49 -16.91 -3.20
N LEU A 202 4.31 -16.34 -4.38
CA LEU A 202 5.07 -16.70 -5.58
C LEU A 202 6.50 -16.16 -5.54
N ASN A 203 6.71 -15.07 -4.77
CA ASN A 203 8.00 -14.42 -4.66
C ASN A 203 8.49 -14.35 -3.20
N THR A 204 9.80 -14.48 -2.99
CA THR A 204 10.45 -14.45 -1.66
C THR A 204 11.37 -13.25 -1.45
N LYS A 205 11.72 -12.55 -2.53
CA LYS A 205 12.56 -11.35 -2.54
C LYS A 205 11.89 -10.23 -3.33
N HIS A 206 12.38 -9.01 -3.17
CA HIS A 206 12.07 -7.87 -4.05
C HIS A 206 13.37 -7.10 -4.27
N THR A 207 13.73 -6.85 -5.53
CA THR A 207 15.01 -6.24 -5.96
C THR A 207 16.24 -6.86 -5.30
N THR A 208 16.22 -8.19 -5.10
CA THR A 208 17.20 -9.05 -4.34
C THR A 208 17.16 -8.96 -2.84
N ILE A 209 16.47 -7.97 -2.31
CA ILE A 209 16.43 -7.72 -0.88
C ILE A 209 15.45 -8.70 -0.24
N ASN A 210 15.92 -9.36 0.81
CA ASN A 210 15.08 -10.13 1.71
C ASN A 210 14.60 -9.20 2.83
N TYR A 211 13.36 -8.71 2.69
CA TYR A 211 12.74 -7.78 3.63
C TYR A 211 12.22 -8.46 4.91
N GLY A 212 12.26 -9.79 5.00
CA GLY A 212 11.86 -10.50 6.21
C GLY A 212 11.52 -11.97 5.97
N ALA A 213 11.62 -12.73 7.05
CA ALA A 213 11.33 -14.15 7.11
C ALA A 213 9.84 -14.46 7.09
N ASN A 214 8.95 -13.52 7.44
CA ASN A 214 7.50 -13.70 7.28
C ASN A 214 7.00 -12.86 6.12
N ALA A 215 6.16 -13.47 5.27
CA ALA A 215 5.35 -12.79 4.28
C ALA A 215 3.91 -12.64 4.79
N TYR A 216 3.39 -11.43 4.70
CA TYR A 216 2.01 -11.06 4.98
C TYR A 216 1.32 -10.70 3.66
N ILE A 217 0.40 -11.55 3.25
CA ILE A 217 -0.25 -11.46 1.94
C ILE A 217 -1.69 -11.01 2.13
N ILE A 218 -2.05 -9.94 1.43
CA ILE A 218 -3.39 -9.35 1.45
C ILE A 218 -3.90 -9.20 0.01
N ASN A 219 -5.23 -9.12 -0.14
CA ASN A 219 -5.85 -8.94 -1.45
C ASN A 219 -6.00 -7.45 -1.82
N GLU A 220 -6.22 -7.19 -3.10
CA GLU A 220 -6.56 -5.88 -3.66
C GLU A 220 -7.84 -5.30 -3.03
N GLN A 221 -7.71 -4.42 -2.03
CA GLN A 221 -8.83 -3.72 -1.36
C GLN A 221 -8.47 -2.29 -0.91
N TYR A 222 -7.60 -1.59 -1.65
CA TYR A 222 -7.02 -0.31 -1.24
C TYR A 222 -7.23 0.77 -2.32
N PRO A 223 -8.37 1.49 -2.29
CA PRO A 223 -8.79 2.40 -3.38
C PRO A 223 -7.97 3.69 -3.45
N TYR A 224 -7.14 3.98 -2.45
CA TYR A 224 -6.31 5.18 -2.37
C TYR A 224 -4.82 4.87 -2.41
N GLY A 225 -4.43 3.66 -2.81
CA GLY A 225 -3.03 3.32 -3.03
C GLY A 225 -2.53 3.83 -4.38
N TYR A 226 -1.22 3.71 -4.58
CA TYR A 226 -0.60 3.93 -5.88
C TYR A 226 0.43 2.84 -6.19
N LEU A 227 0.64 2.61 -7.49
CA LEU A 227 1.59 1.66 -8.04
C LEU A 227 2.73 2.41 -8.73
N THR A 228 3.94 1.92 -8.50
CA THR A 228 5.09 2.17 -9.38
C THR A 228 5.47 0.86 -10.06
N LEU A 229 6.02 0.95 -11.27
CA LEU A 229 6.39 -0.24 -12.04
C LEU A 229 7.66 -0.89 -11.50
N THR A 230 8.53 -0.10 -10.90
CA THR A 230 9.79 -0.49 -10.27
C THR A 230 9.87 0.20 -8.91
N ASP A 231 10.98 0.03 -8.20
CA ASP A 231 11.27 0.80 -6.99
C ASP A 231 11.07 2.31 -7.25
N HIS A 232 10.35 2.99 -6.35
CA HIS A 232 9.97 4.40 -6.56
C HIS A 232 11.18 5.35 -6.50
N PHE A 233 12.31 4.95 -5.91
CA PHE A 233 13.52 5.76 -5.93
C PHE A 233 14.43 5.38 -7.10
N ASP A 234 14.63 4.09 -7.33
CA ASP A 234 15.42 3.52 -8.42
C ASP A 234 14.53 2.85 -9.46
N ASN A 235 14.11 3.64 -10.45
CA ASN A 235 13.23 3.18 -11.51
C ASN A 235 13.91 2.28 -12.56
N GLN A 236 15.08 1.75 -12.26
CA GLN A 236 15.75 0.77 -13.10
C GLN A 236 15.02 -0.57 -13.02
N VAL A 237 14.80 -1.20 -14.17
CA VAL A 237 14.40 -2.60 -14.22
C VAL A 237 15.51 -3.44 -13.58
N PRO A 238 15.20 -4.37 -12.66
CA PRO A 238 16.23 -5.16 -11.98
C PRO A 238 16.99 -6.06 -12.98
N PRO A 239 18.34 -6.08 -12.91
CA PRO A 239 19.17 -6.94 -13.75
C PRO A 239 18.80 -8.43 -13.69
N ALA A 240 19.03 -9.17 -14.79
CA ALA A 240 18.58 -10.56 -14.94
C ALA A 240 19.04 -11.49 -13.83
N PHE A 241 20.30 -11.33 -13.43
CA PHE A 241 20.98 -12.17 -12.46
C PHE A 241 20.51 -11.91 -11.01
N LEU A 242 19.74 -10.85 -10.79
CA LEU A 242 19.21 -10.46 -9.48
C LEU A 242 17.83 -11.07 -9.19
N HIS A 243 17.11 -11.52 -10.22
CA HIS A 243 15.80 -12.13 -10.04
C HIS A 243 15.86 -13.49 -9.35
N GLU A 244 14.83 -13.83 -8.58
CA GLU A 244 14.83 -15.12 -7.86
C GLU A 244 14.54 -16.32 -8.78
N HIS A 245 13.72 -16.14 -9.81
CA HIS A 245 13.35 -17.21 -10.75
C HIS A 245 14.40 -17.37 -11.86
N GLN A 246 15.67 -17.59 -11.49
CA GLN A 246 16.78 -17.72 -12.44
C GLN A 246 16.53 -18.82 -13.49
N ASN A 247 15.86 -19.91 -13.10
CA ASN A 247 15.49 -20.98 -14.02
C ASN A 247 14.46 -20.55 -15.06
N PHE A 248 13.56 -19.61 -14.75
CA PHE A 248 12.65 -19.07 -15.75
C PHE A 248 13.44 -18.25 -16.78
N ILE A 249 14.31 -17.38 -16.28
CA ILE A 249 15.05 -16.38 -17.05
C ILE A 249 16.12 -17.01 -17.96
N SER A 250 16.71 -18.12 -17.55
CA SER A 250 17.82 -18.78 -18.26
C SER A 250 17.48 -19.18 -19.71
N HIS A 251 16.18 -19.29 -20.05
CA HIS A 251 15.69 -19.63 -21.38
C HIS A 251 15.74 -18.48 -22.39
N PHE A 252 16.00 -17.24 -21.95
CA PHE A 252 15.91 -16.04 -22.78
C PHE A 252 17.26 -15.33 -22.83
N SER A 253 18.05 -15.57 -23.87
CA SER A 253 19.43 -15.08 -23.94
C SER A 253 19.55 -13.58 -24.19
N GLU A 254 18.59 -12.98 -24.90
CA GLU A 254 18.67 -11.59 -25.32
C GLU A 254 18.04 -10.67 -24.28
N VAL A 255 16.83 -10.99 -23.81
CA VAL A 255 16.10 -10.12 -22.86
C VAL A 255 16.87 -9.95 -21.55
N ARG A 256 17.69 -10.93 -21.17
CA ARG A 256 18.58 -10.85 -19.99
C ARG A 256 19.55 -9.69 -20.03
N ASN A 257 19.93 -9.24 -21.23
CA ASN A 257 20.81 -8.10 -21.43
C ASN A 257 20.02 -6.81 -21.70
N GLU A 258 18.72 -6.90 -21.91
CA GLU A 258 17.84 -5.75 -22.18
C GLU A 258 17.20 -5.16 -20.93
N ILE A 259 17.36 -5.82 -19.76
CA ILE A 259 16.65 -5.51 -18.53
C ILE A 259 17.43 -4.63 -17.55
N GLU A 260 18.16 -3.65 -18.07
CA GLU A 260 18.73 -2.53 -17.31
C GLU A 260 18.12 -1.19 -17.75
N ARG A 261 16.92 -1.25 -18.32
CA ARG A 261 16.18 -0.07 -18.81
C ARG A 261 15.63 0.71 -17.63
N TYR A 262 15.59 2.02 -17.78
CA TYR A 262 14.88 2.90 -16.84
C TYR A 262 13.45 3.11 -17.31
N ILE A 263 12.51 3.11 -16.37
CA ILE A 263 11.11 3.43 -16.62
C ILE A 263 10.82 4.82 -16.09
N TYR A 264 10.77 5.80 -17.00
CA TYR A 264 10.51 7.18 -16.66
C TYR A 264 9.47 7.82 -17.59
N GLY A 265 8.91 8.93 -17.14
CA GLY A 265 8.13 9.88 -17.91
C GLY A 265 9.02 10.84 -18.71
N GLU A 266 8.39 11.81 -19.37
CA GLU A 266 9.06 12.66 -20.35
C GLU A 266 10.19 13.53 -19.77
N ASN A 267 10.20 13.76 -18.46
CA ASN A 267 11.17 14.63 -17.81
C ASN A 267 12.42 13.87 -17.28
N GLY A 268 12.67 12.66 -17.82
CA GLY A 268 13.88 11.87 -17.55
C GLY A 268 13.81 11.05 -16.27
N ARG A 269 14.95 10.47 -15.84
CA ARG A 269 14.99 9.40 -14.82
C ARG A 269 14.27 9.67 -13.50
N TYR A 270 14.11 10.93 -13.11
CA TYR A 270 13.44 11.31 -11.86
C TYR A 270 11.91 11.43 -11.99
N ASP A 271 11.39 11.45 -13.22
CA ASP A 271 9.97 11.53 -13.56
C ASP A 271 9.32 10.15 -13.50
N ILE A 272 9.21 9.57 -12.32
CA ILE A 272 8.82 8.16 -12.19
C ILE A 272 7.28 8.04 -12.34
N PRO A 273 6.78 7.21 -13.28
CA PRO A 273 5.35 7.04 -13.47
C PRO A 273 4.68 6.44 -12.22
N ILE A 274 3.72 7.18 -11.67
CA ILE A 274 2.87 6.72 -10.57
C ILE A 274 1.43 6.53 -11.06
N TYR A 275 0.80 5.42 -10.67
CA TYR A 275 -0.55 5.08 -11.08
C TYR A 275 -1.47 4.87 -9.89
N ASN A 276 -2.64 5.51 -9.87
CA ASN A 276 -3.63 5.23 -8.84
C ASN A 276 -4.22 3.81 -9.02
N THR A 277 -4.91 3.30 -8.01
CA THR A 277 -5.55 1.97 -8.03
C THR A 277 -6.44 1.71 -9.24
N LYS A 278 -7.09 2.72 -9.83
CA LYS A 278 -7.99 2.54 -10.98
C LYS A 278 -7.24 2.34 -12.29
N ASP A 279 -6.09 3.00 -12.42
CA ASP A 279 -5.32 3.02 -13.67
C ASP A 279 -4.20 1.96 -13.68
N MET A 280 -3.79 1.45 -12.51
CA MET A 280 -2.57 0.65 -12.35
C MET A 280 -2.49 -0.60 -13.22
N LYS A 281 -3.58 -1.38 -13.36
CA LYS A 281 -3.54 -2.63 -14.15
C LYS A 281 -3.43 -2.35 -15.65
N ILE A 282 -4.15 -1.34 -16.13
CA ILE A 282 -4.07 -0.94 -17.54
C ILE A 282 -2.67 -0.40 -17.81
N ALA A 283 -2.13 0.44 -16.93
CA ALA A 283 -0.78 0.96 -17.06
C ALA A 283 0.25 -0.16 -17.11
N LEU A 284 0.19 -1.12 -16.18
CA LEU A 284 1.08 -2.28 -16.13
C LEU A 284 1.06 -3.08 -17.45
N GLY A 285 -0.13 -3.39 -17.97
CA GLY A 285 -0.26 -4.12 -19.24
C GLY A 285 0.26 -3.31 -20.44
N MET A 286 0.01 -2.00 -20.48
CA MET A 286 0.53 -1.14 -21.55
C MET A 286 2.05 -1.02 -21.50
N HIS A 287 2.64 -0.88 -20.31
CA HIS A 287 4.08 -0.87 -20.15
C HIS A 287 4.72 -2.20 -20.54
N LEU A 288 4.08 -3.33 -20.21
CA LEU A 288 4.56 -4.65 -20.65
C LEU A 288 4.58 -4.74 -22.18
N ILE A 289 3.50 -4.31 -22.84
CA ILE A 289 3.43 -4.29 -24.31
C ILE A 289 4.52 -3.39 -24.90
N TYR A 290 4.70 -2.20 -24.34
CA TYR A 290 5.76 -1.29 -24.77
C TYR A 290 7.13 -1.93 -24.61
N PHE A 291 7.40 -2.59 -23.49
CA PHE A 291 8.63 -3.33 -23.26
C PHE A 291 8.85 -4.41 -24.33
N LEU A 292 7.84 -5.25 -24.58
CA LEU A 292 7.91 -6.35 -25.55
C LEU A 292 8.11 -5.86 -26.99
N ARG A 293 7.47 -4.76 -27.40
CA ARG A 293 7.70 -4.15 -28.73
C ARG A 293 9.16 -3.75 -28.93
N ASN A 294 9.81 -3.30 -27.86
CA ASN A 294 11.21 -2.84 -27.86
C ASN A 294 12.21 -3.93 -27.44
N SER A 295 11.78 -5.15 -27.17
CA SER A 295 12.68 -6.28 -26.91
C SER A 295 13.18 -6.87 -28.24
N SER A 296 14.34 -7.49 -28.28
CA SER A 296 14.83 -8.26 -29.42
C SER A 296 14.51 -9.75 -29.26
N ASP A 297 14.29 -10.19 -28.03
CA ASP A 297 14.14 -11.60 -27.66
C ASP A 297 12.82 -12.20 -28.16
N VAL A 298 12.90 -12.90 -29.29
CA VAL A 298 11.74 -13.52 -29.94
C VAL A 298 11.07 -14.56 -29.04
N ASN A 299 11.85 -15.31 -28.27
CA ASN A 299 11.33 -16.38 -27.40
C ASN A 299 10.58 -15.80 -26.20
N PHE A 300 11.12 -14.75 -25.58
CA PHE A 300 10.44 -14.06 -24.49
C PHE A 300 9.14 -13.42 -24.98
N LYS A 301 9.15 -12.76 -26.15
CA LYS A 301 7.93 -12.23 -26.77
C LYS A 301 6.90 -13.32 -27.05
N ALA A 302 7.33 -14.43 -27.64
CA ALA A 302 6.44 -15.54 -27.96
C ALA A 302 5.79 -16.12 -26.70
N LEU A 303 6.54 -16.25 -25.60
CA LEU A 303 5.99 -16.67 -24.31
C LEU A 303 4.98 -15.64 -23.77
N ALA A 304 5.36 -14.37 -23.69
CA ALA A 304 4.53 -13.34 -23.08
C ALA A 304 3.23 -13.08 -23.88
N LEU A 305 3.27 -13.21 -25.20
CA LEU A 305 2.13 -13.04 -26.09
C LEU A 305 1.32 -14.33 -26.32
N ASN A 306 1.69 -15.43 -25.64
CA ASN A 306 1.00 -16.70 -25.77
C ASN A 306 -0.42 -16.64 -25.16
N GLU A 307 -1.41 -17.12 -25.91
CA GLU A 307 -2.81 -17.19 -25.47
C GLU A 307 -3.04 -18.15 -24.29
N ASP A 308 -2.16 -19.12 -24.08
CA ASP A 308 -2.19 -20.09 -22.98
C ASP A 308 -1.29 -19.68 -21.79
N LEU A 309 -0.68 -18.49 -21.81
CA LEU A 309 0.08 -17.97 -20.67
C LEU A 309 -0.82 -17.96 -19.42
N ASN A 310 -0.49 -18.84 -18.46
CA ASN A 310 -1.19 -18.98 -17.20
C ASN A 310 -0.77 -17.90 -16.18
N SER A 311 -1.47 -17.83 -15.05
CA SER A 311 -1.25 -16.80 -14.02
C SER A 311 0.16 -16.81 -13.44
N LYS A 312 0.74 -17.97 -13.16
CA LYS A 312 2.13 -18.09 -12.69
C LYS A 312 3.15 -17.60 -13.73
N GLY A 313 2.94 -17.94 -15.01
CA GLY A 313 3.76 -17.44 -16.11
C GLY A 313 3.63 -15.93 -16.26
N LEU A 314 2.42 -15.39 -16.09
CA LEU A 314 2.17 -13.96 -16.09
C LEU A 314 2.90 -13.25 -14.93
N ASP A 315 2.85 -13.82 -13.72
CA ASP A 315 3.61 -13.32 -12.57
C ASP A 315 5.10 -13.26 -12.87
N HIS A 316 5.67 -14.36 -13.38
CA HIS A 316 7.08 -14.42 -13.72
C HIS A 316 7.45 -13.39 -14.80
N VAL A 317 6.61 -13.18 -15.82
CA VAL A 317 6.85 -12.15 -16.85
C VAL A 317 6.81 -10.74 -16.23
N LEU A 318 5.80 -10.42 -15.44
CA LEU A 318 5.64 -9.08 -14.85
C LEU A 318 6.70 -8.79 -13.80
N ASN A 319 6.97 -9.73 -12.88
CA ASN A 319 8.00 -9.58 -11.87
C ASN A 319 9.41 -9.71 -12.45
N PHE A 320 9.60 -10.32 -13.62
CA PHE A 320 10.87 -10.24 -14.33
C PHE A 320 11.11 -8.84 -14.92
N VAL A 321 10.09 -8.23 -15.51
CA VAL A 321 10.24 -6.94 -16.23
C VAL A 321 10.15 -5.74 -15.29
N PHE A 322 9.35 -5.81 -14.22
CA PHE A 322 8.96 -4.64 -13.44
C PHE A 322 9.32 -4.78 -11.97
N GLN A 323 9.00 -5.91 -11.33
CA GLN A 323 8.94 -5.99 -9.87
C GLN A 323 8.15 -4.82 -9.29
N PRO A 324 6.86 -4.68 -9.63
CA PRO A 324 6.11 -3.49 -9.26
C PRO A 324 5.86 -3.41 -7.75
N GLU A 325 5.79 -2.17 -7.26
CA GLU A 325 5.48 -1.86 -5.87
C GLU A 325 4.10 -1.22 -5.75
N PHE A 326 3.37 -1.62 -4.72
CA PHE A 326 2.11 -1.00 -4.34
C PHE A 326 2.22 -0.33 -2.97
N HIS A 327 1.71 0.88 -2.88
CA HIS A 327 1.87 1.75 -1.74
C HIS A 327 0.51 2.09 -1.13
N VAL A 328 0.29 1.69 0.11
CA VAL A 328 -0.94 2.00 0.86
C VAL A 328 -0.68 3.14 1.84
N PRO A 329 -1.48 4.22 1.82
CA PRO A 329 -1.28 5.33 2.75
C PRO A 329 -1.39 4.92 4.22
N ARG A 330 -0.44 5.39 5.03
CA ARG A 330 -0.42 5.43 6.50
C ARG A 330 -0.36 4.10 7.24
N MET A 331 -1.31 3.19 6.98
CA MET A 331 -1.41 1.92 7.67
C MET A 331 -2.36 0.94 6.96
N VAL A 332 -2.10 -0.35 7.17
CA VAL A 332 -2.99 -1.46 6.83
C VAL A 332 -3.45 -2.13 8.12
N SER A 333 -4.76 -2.36 8.23
CA SER A 333 -5.36 -3.12 9.33
C SER A 333 -6.44 -4.02 8.75
N THR A 334 -6.26 -5.33 8.85
CA THR A 334 -7.14 -6.33 8.23
C THR A 334 -7.11 -7.67 8.97
N THR A 335 -8.26 -8.34 9.00
CA THR A 335 -8.38 -9.75 9.42
C THR A 335 -8.24 -10.72 8.23
N ASN A 336 -8.35 -10.21 7.00
CA ASN A 336 -8.22 -11.00 5.78
C ASN A 336 -6.77 -10.92 5.28
N PHE A 337 -5.92 -11.80 5.81
CA PHE A 337 -4.53 -11.94 5.39
C PHE A 337 -4.07 -13.40 5.51
N LYS A 338 -3.02 -13.75 4.76
CA LYS A 338 -2.27 -15.01 4.92
C LYS A 338 -0.87 -14.65 5.44
N LYS A 339 -0.47 -15.23 6.57
CA LYS A 339 0.92 -15.20 7.04
C LYS A 339 1.61 -16.47 6.57
N VAL A 340 2.78 -16.33 5.94
CA VAL A 340 3.61 -17.46 5.50
C VAL A 340 5.02 -17.24 6.04
N GLN A 341 5.54 -18.23 6.75
CA GLN A 341 6.95 -18.24 7.15
C GLN A 341 7.79 -18.74 5.96
N LEU A 342 8.70 -17.90 5.48
CA LEU A 342 9.59 -18.18 4.36
C LEU A 342 10.88 -18.88 4.80
N ARG A 343 11.32 -18.59 6.03
CA ARG A 343 12.52 -19.15 6.67
C ARG A 343 12.46 -18.95 8.18
N ASP A 344 13.40 -19.54 8.90
CA ASP A 344 13.59 -19.24 10.31
C ASP A 344 14.08 -17.79 10.52
N ILE A 345 13.60 -17.18 11.61
CA ILE A 345 14.05 -15.86 12.03
C ILE A 345 15.29 -16.08 12.89
N SER A 346 16.43 -15.52 12.48
CA SER A 346 17.61 -15.55 13.34
C SER A 346 17.41 -14.67 14.57
N LEU A 347 18.08 -14.98 15.68
CA LEU A 347 18.08 -14.12 16.87
C LEU A 347 18.43 -12.66 16.54
N PHE A 348 19.38 -12.47 15.62
CA PHE A 348 19.76 -11.15 15.11
C PHE A 348 18.60 -10.42 14.41
N ASP A 349 17.90 -11.11 13.51
CA ASP A 349 16.74 -10.57 12.79
C ASP A 349 15.60 -10.25 13.77
N ALA A 350 15.38 -11.09 14.77
CA ALA A 350 14.36 -10.90 15.80
C ALA A 350 14.64 -9.65 16.65
N ILE A 351 15.90 -9.44 17.07
CA ILE A 351 16.34 -8.24 17.80
C ILE A 351 16.16 -6.98 16.95
N LYS A 352 16.62 -6.99 15.69
CA LYS A 352 16.45 -5.83 14.79
C LYS A 352 14.98 -5.47 14.59
N ALA A 353 14.10 -6.45 14.60
CA ALA A 353 12.67 -6.27 14.40
C ALA A 353 11.86 -6.09 15.69
N SER A 354 12.50 -6.05 16.85
CA SER A 354 11.81 -5.95 18.15
C SER A 354 10.78 -7.06 18.36
N ASN A 355 11.07 -8.27 17.87
CA ASN A 355 10.19 -9.42 17.97
C ASN A 355 10.46 -10.22 19.25
N VAL A 356 9.92 -9.72 20.37
CA VAL A 356 10.12 -10.29 21.72
C VAL A 356 9.65 -11.75 21.82
N GLU A 357 8.58 -12.11 21.12
CA GLU A 357 8.07 -13.48 21.10
C GLU A 357 9.10 -14.44 20.51
N GLU A 358 9.72 -14.06 19.40
CA GLU A 358 10.74 -14.86 18.73
C GLU A 358 12.07 -14.90 19.50
N ILE A 359 12.48 -13.76 20.07
CA ILE A 359 13.65 -13.69 20.95
C ILE A 359 13.49 -14.66 22.13
N SER A 360 12.32 -14.66 22.78
CA SER A 360 12.05 -15.49 23.95
C SER A 360 12.11 -17.00 23.65
N LYS A 361 11.80 -17.41 22.40
CA LYS A 361 11.91 -18.82 21.98
C LYS A 361 13.36 -19.27 21.79
N GLN A 362 14.29 -18.34 21.59
CA GLN A 362 15.69 -18.63 21.26
C GLN A 362 16.66 -18.40 22.43
N ILE A 363 16.19 -17.83 23.56
CA ILE A 363 17.00 -17.69 24.78
C ILE A 363 16.84 -18.95 25.63
N GLU A 364 17.88 -19.79 25.65
CA GLU A 364 17.90 -21.01 26.45
C GLU A 364 18.82 -20.91 27.67
N SER A 365 19.72 -19.93 27.67
CA SER A 365 20.71 -19.75 28.73
C SER A 365 20.94 -18.28 29.12
N LYS A 366 21.58 -18.09 30.27
CA LYS A 366 22.04 -16.77 30.71
C LYS A 366 23.01 -16.13 29.70
N LYS A 367 23.80 -16.93 29.00
CA LYS A 367 24.73 -16.45 27.97
C LYS A 367 23.96 -15.82 26.81
N ASP A 368 22.93 -16.49 26.33
CA ASP A 368 22.10 -16.00 25.23
C ASP A 368 21.41 -14.69 25.60
N ALA A 369 20.86 -14.60 26.83
CA ALA A 369 20.29 -13.37 27.35
C ALA A 369 21.30 -12.20 27.39
N CYS A 370 22.54 -12.46 27.82
CA CYS A 370 23.60 -11.44 27.79
C CYS A 370 23.96 -11.02 26.36
N ASP A 371 23.97 -11.95 25.40
CA ASP A 371 24.30 -11.64 24.01
C ASP A 371 23.15 -10.87 23.33
N VAL A 372 21.90 -11.21 23.62
CA VAL A 372 20.71 -10.40 23.24
C VAL A 372 20.85 -8.98 23.77
N MET A 373 21.14 -8.80 25.06
CA MET A 373 21.26 -7.47 25.67
C MET A 373 22.36 -6.62 24.99
N LYS A 374 23.55 -7.21 24.75
CA LYS A 374 24.64 -6.53 24.03
C LYS A 374 24.22 -6.10 22.63
N MET A 375 23.51 -6.97 21.91
CA MET A 375 23.03 -6.68 20.56
C MET A 375 21.95 -5.60 20.58
N SER A 376 21.01 -5.65 21.51
CA SER A 376 19.97 -4.62 21.67
C SER A 376 20.58 -3.24 21.91
N ILE A 377 21.61 -3.14 22.76
CA ILE A 377 22.36 -1.88 22.97
C ILE A 377 23.05 -1.44 21.67
N LYS A 378 23.76 -2.34 20.99
CA LYS A 378 24.48 -2.04 19.74
C LYS A 378 23.56 -1.51 18.64
N TYR A 379 22.31 -1.99 18.58
CA TYR A 379 21.33 -1.61 17.55
C TYR A 379 20.28 -0.61 18.03
N PHE A 380 20.52 0.06 19.17
CA PHE A 380 19.64 1.09 19.72
C PHE A 380 18.19 0.62 19.91
N LYS A 381 18.03 -0.58 20.47
CA LYS A 381 16.75 -1.23 20.81
C LYS A 381 16.48 -1.20 22.32
N PRO A 382 16.11 -0.05 22.89
CA PRO A 382 15.85 0.06 24.33
C PRO A 382 14.68 -0.82 24.77
N ASP A 383 13.69 -1.00 23.89
CA ASP A 383 12.50 -1.84 24.08
C ASP A 383 12.79 -3.33 24.30
N ILE A 384 14.02 -3.77 24.00
CA ILE A 384 14.49 -5.16 24.21
C ILE A 384 15.54 -5.22 25.33
N ALA A 385 16.22 -4.11 25.62
CA ALA A 385 17.29 -4.05 26.60
C ALA A 385 16.77 -3.83 28.03
N GLU A 386 15.61 -3.20 28.17
CA GLU A 386 14.83 -3.05 29.41
C GLU A 386 14.02 -4.32 29.71
#